data_AF-A0A2D4L732-F1
#
_entry.id   AF-A0A2D4L732-F1
#
_cell.length_a   1.000
_cell.length_b   1.000
_cell.length_c   1.000
_cell.angle_alpha   90.00
_cell.angle_beta   90.00
_cell.angle_gamma   90.00
#
_symmetry.space_group_name_H-M   'P 1'
#
loop_
_entity.id
_entity.type
_entity.pdbx_description
1 polymer ?
#
loop_
_entity_poly.entity_id
_entity_poly.type
_entity_poly.pdbx_seq_one_letter_code
_entity_poly.pdbx_strand_id
1 'polypeptide(L)'
;SGSFSDSPEEATPIAAIFDTENLEKISIPEAVQRGIVDTITAQRLLEAQACTGGIICPTTGQRLSLQDAVAQGIIDHEMATRLKPSQKAFLGFEGIKGRKRMSAAEAVKEKWLPYEAGQRFLEFQFITGGLVDPEVHGRISTEEAIRKGLIDGRTSQRLQDIGNYAKILTCPKTKLKISYREAMNRSMVEDQTGLRLLEASSISSKGISSPYNVSSAPGSRSGSRSGSRSGSRSGSRRGSFDAGTNSSYSYSYTTVSSGSLGR
;
A
#
# COMPACT_ATOMS: atom_id res chain seq x y z
N SER A 1 42.77 -7.55 5.50
CA SER A 1 41.46 -7.48 4.84
C SER A 1 40.38 -7.73 5.89
N GLY A 2 39.79 -6.67 6.46
CA GLY A 2 38.92 -6.79 7.62
C GLY A 2 37.73 -5.85 7.50
N SER A 3 36.57 -6.46 7.24
CA SER A 3 35.19 -6.00 7.45
C SER A 3 34.92 -4.50 7.26
N PHE A 4 34.49 -4.13 6.05
CA PHE A 4 33.56 -3.03 5.91
C PHE A 4 32.28 -3.44 6.64
N SER A 5 32.01 -2.81 7.78
CA SER A 5 30.65 -2.74 8.30
C SER A 5 29.84 -1.95 7.28
N ASP A 6 29.18 -2.66 6.36
CA ASP A 6 28.09 -2.08 5.57
C ASP A 6 26.98 -1.76 6.58
N SER A 7 27.06 -0.58 7.17
CA SER A 7 25.89 0.06 7.74
C SER A 7 24.91 0.16 6.57
N PRO A 8 23.73 -0.47 6.63
CA PRO A 8 22.78 -0.43 5.53
C PRO A 8 22.50 1.03 5.18
N GLU A 9 22.77 1.42 3.93
CA GLU A 9 22.50 2.77 3.45
C GLU A 9 21.03 3.10 3.72
N GLU A 10 20.78 4.05 4.62
CA GLU A 10 19.43 4.35 5.10
C GLU A 10 18.66 5.09 4.00
N ALA A 11 17.89 4.34 3.23
CA ALA A 11 17.01 4.90 2.23
C ALA A 11 15.82 5.59 2.91
N THR A 12 15.57 6.86 2.58
CA THR A 12 14.37 7.59 3.00
C THR A 12 13.12 6.97 2.36
N PRO A 13 12.02 6.76 3.12
CA PRO A 13 10.77 6.29 2.52
C PRO A 13 10.21 7.36 1.57
N ILE A 14 9.29 6.95 0.68
CA ILE A 14 8.55 7.89 -0.18
C ILE A 14 7.86 8.94 0.70
N ALA A 15 8.30 10.19 0.57
CA ALA A 15 7.87 11.34 1.37
C ALA A 15 6.64 12.03 0.78
N ALA A 16 6.59 12.13 -0.54
CA ALA A 16 5.60 12.92 -1.26
C ALA A 16 5.38 12.37 -2.68
N ILE A 17 4.44 12.99 -3.39
CA ILE A 17 4.09 12.66 -4.76
C ILE A 17 4.63 13.76 -5.68
N PHE A 18 5.23 13.37 -6.80
CA PHE A 18 5.58 14.30 -7.87
C PHE A 18 4.53 14.21 -8.98
N ASP A 19 3.74 15.26 -9.13
CA ASP A 19 2.74 15.39 -10.20
C ASP A 19 3.46 15.74 -11.50
N THR A 20 3.54 14.77 -12.41
CA THR A 20 4.25 14.93 -13.68
C THR A 20 3.49 15.79 -14.70
N GLU A 21 2.20 16.05 -14.49
CA GLU A 21 1.41 16.91 -15.37
C GLU A 21 1.65 18.40 -15.05
N ASN A 22 1.71 18.73 -13.75
CA ASN A 22 1.91 20.10 -13.27
C ASN A 22 3.37 20.42 -12.89
N LEU A 23 4.26 19.41 -12.92
CA LEU A 23 5.67 19.50 -12.54
C LEU A 23 5.88 20.03 -11.11
N GLU A 24 5.06 19.55 -10.17
CA GLU A 24 5.10 20.00 -8.78
C GLU A 24 5.12 18.84 -7.78
N LYS A 25 5.73 19.10 -6.62
CA LYS A 25 5.69 18.23 -5.47
C LYS A 25 4.43 18.53 -4.65
N ILE A 26 3.62 17.50 -4.41
CA ILE A 26 2.39 17.59 -3.62
C ILE A 26 2.39 16.58 -2.47
N SER A 27 1.60 16.87 -1.44
CA SER A 27 1.44 15.94 -0.32
C SER A 27 0.69 14.66 -0.74
N ILE A 28 0.87 13.57 0.00
CA ILE A 28 0.15 12.32 -0.27
C ILE A 28 -1.38 12.52 -0.17
N PRO A 29 -1.94 13.23 0.84
CA PRO A 29 -3.38 13.46 0.91
C PRO A 29 -3.92 14.39 -0.19
N GLU A 30 -3.13 15.40 -0.61
CA GLU A 30 -3.50 16.23 -1.75
C GLU A 30 -3.58 15.41 -3.03
N ALA A 31 -2.68 14.45 -3.25
CA ALA A 31 -2.74 13.55 -4.40
C ALA A 31 -4.00 12.66 -4.41
N VAL A 32 -4.56 12.36 -3.22
CA VAL A 32 -5.88 11.70 -3.08
C VAL A 32 -7.01 12.66 -3.46
N GLN A 33 -6.97 13.91 -2.97
CA GLN A 33 -7.98 14.92 -3.31
C GLN A 33 -8.04 15.20 -4.82
N ARG A 34 -6.88 15.17 -5.49
CA ARG A 34 -6.76 15.31 -6.95
C ARG A 34 -7.11 14.03 -7.73
N GLY A 35 -7.41 12.92 -7.06
CA GLY A 35 -7.78 11.64 -7.70
C GLY A 35 -6.62 10.93 -8.44
N ILE A 36 -5.38 11.31 -8.16
CA ILE A 36 -4.19 10.74 -8.82
C ILE A 36 -3.72 9.47 -8.09
N VAL A 37 -3.90 9.46 -6.77
CA VAL A 37 -3.57 8.35 -5.86
C VAL A 37 -4.83 7.86 -5.14
N ASP A 38 -5.00 6.55 -5.03
CA ASP A 38 -6.13 5.98 -4.27
C ASP A 38 -5.86 5.99 -2.74
N THR A 39 -6.93 5.97 -1.96
CA THR A 39 -6.86 6.05 -0.49
C THR A 39 -6.06 4.93 0.15
N ILE A 40 -6.09 3.71 -0.42
CA ILE A 40 -5.33 2.56 0.09
C ILE A 40 -3.85 2.79 -0.17
N THR A 41 -3.47 3.17 -1.39
CA THR A 41 -2.08 3.51 -1.73
C THR A 41 -1.56 4.63 -0.85
N ALA A 42 -2.33 5.70 -0.66
CA ALA A 42 -1.98 6.80 0.23
C ALA A 42 -1.75 6.33 1.68
N GLN A 43 -2.66 5.50 2.21
CA GLN A 43 -2.50 4.91 3.53
C GLN A 43 -1.20 4.08 3.61
N ARG A 44 -0.90 3.22 2.62
CA ARG A 44 0.34 2.41 2.65
C ARG A 44 1.60 3.25 2.61
N LEU A 45 1.62 4.33 1.84
CA LEU A 45 2.77 5.25 1.81
C LEU A 45 2.95 5.95 3.17
N LEU A 46 1.87 6.40 3.80
CA LEU A 46 1.91 7.02 5.13
C LEU A 46 2.23 6.01 6.24
N GLU A 47 1.77 4.75 6.13
CA GLU A 47 2.17 3.66 7.02
C GLU A 47 3.68 3.44 6.99
N ALA A 48 4.28 3.44 5.79
CA ALA A 48 5.73 3.30 5.62
C ALA A 48 6.50 4.46 6.25
N GLN A 49 6.02 5.70 6.16
CA GLN A 49 6.61 6.84 6.87
C GLN A 49 6.52 6.67 8.40
N ALA A 50 5.32 6.37 8.90
CA ALA A 50 5.06 6.24 10.33
C ALA A 50 5.87 5.11 10.99
N CYS A 51 6.03 3.95 10.33
CA CYS A 51 6.78 2.83 10.88
C CYS A 51 8.30 2.94 10.71
N THR A 52 8.79 4.03 10.10
CA THR A 52 10.22 4.30 9.85
C THR A 52 10.68 5.65 10.40
N GLY A 53 9.89 6.28 11.27
CA GLY A 53 10.33 7.48 12.00
C GLY A 53 9.31 8.60 12.14
N GLY A 54 8.15 8.51 11.49
CA GLY A 54 7.09 9.52 11.58
C GLY A 54 6.67 10.06 10.22
N ILE A 55 5.60 10.86 10.21
CA ILE A 55 5.05 11.44 8.98
C ILE A 55 5.99 12.51 8.47
N ILE A 56 6.33 12.48 7.19
CA ILE A 56 7.29 13.43 6.62
C ILE A 56 6.53 14.65 6.11
N CYS A 57 6.92 15.83 6.59
CA CYS A 57 6.43 17.08 6.03
C CYS A 57 7.04 17.29 4.63
N PRO A 58 6.23 17.40 3.56
CA PRO A 58 6.74 17.50 2.19
C PRO A 58 7.50 18.80 1.92
N THR A 59 7.24 19.85 2.71
CA THR A 59 7.87 21.17 2.57
C THR A 59 9.21 21.24 3.31
N THR A 60 9.26 20.76 4.56
CA THR A 60 10.44 20.92 5.43
C THR A 60 11.31 19.67 5.52
N GLY A 61 10.80 18.51 5.08
CA GLY A 61 11.43 17.20 5.28
C GLY A 61 11.43 16.70 6.72
N GLN A 62 10.88 17.47 7.67
CA GLN A 62 10.83 17.09 9.07
C GLN A 62 9.93 15.87 9.28
N ARG A 63 10.40 14.92 10.12
CA ARG A 63 9.58 13.82 10.62
C ARG A 63 8.75 14.28 11.81
N LEU A 64 7.45 14.07 11.72
CA LEU A 64 6.45 14.54 12.67
C LEU A 64 5.77 13.36 13.37
N SER A 65 5.37 13.59 14.63
CA SER A 65 4.44 12.69 15.30
C SER A 65 3.07 12.73 14.58
N LEU A 66 2.23 11.72 14.80
CA LEU A 66 0.86 11.74 14.26
C LEU A 66 0.07 12.96 14.76
N GLN A 67 0.30 13.39 16.01
CA GLN A 67 -0.35 14.56 16.58
C GLN A 67 0.08 15.85 15.88
N ASP A 68 1.39 16.01 15.65
CA ASP A 68 1.92 17.22 15.00
C ASP A 68 1.52 17.27 13.52
N ALA A 69 1.54 16.13 12.83
CA ALA A 69 1.11 16.04 11.43
C ALA A 69 -0.38 16.41 11.27
N VAL A 70 -1.21 16.06 12.25
CA VAL A 70 -2.60 16.51 12.33
C VAL A 70 -2.70 18.00 12.62
N ALA A 71 -1.95 18.50 13.60
CA ALA A 71 -1.98 19.92 13.97
C ALA A 71 -1.54 20.84 12.82
N GLN A 72 -0.61 20.36 11.98
CA GLN A 72 -0.17 21.04 10.76
C GLN A 72 -1.05 20.78 9.54
N GLY A 73 -2.13 19.99 9.66
CA GLY A 73 -3.05 19.68 8.57
C GLY A 73 -2.47 18.79 7.47
N ILE A 74 -1.33 18.13 7.71
CA ILE A 74 -0.71 17.21 6.75
C ILE A 74 -1.52 15.93 6.61
N ILE A 75 -2.15 15.45 7.70
CA ILE A 75 -3.09 14.34 7.71
C ILE A 75 -4.32 14.69 8.56
N ASP A 76 -5.46 14.05 8.30
CA ASP A 76 -6.65 14.19 9.15
C ASP A 76 -6.63 13.22 10.36
N HIS A 77 -7.58 13.41 11.29
CA HIS A 77 -7.73 12.57 12.49
C HIS A 77 -8.06 11.10 12.18
N GLU A 78 -8.77 10.85 11.08
CA GLU A 78 -9.18 9.50 10.68
C GLU A 78 -7.97 8.69 10.21
N MET A 79 -7.14 9.30 9.37
CA MET A 79 -5.87 8.76 8.91
C MET A 79 -4.90 8.60 10.08
N ALA A 80 -4.79 9.59 10.97
CA ALA A 80 -3.96 9.45 12.18
C ALA A 80 -4.40 8.23 13.02
N THR A 81 -5.70 7.97 13.14
CA THR A 81 -6.22 6.79 13.84
C THR A 81 -5.80 5.49 13.15
N ARG A 82 -5.89 5.42 11.81
CA ARG A 82 -5.42 4.26 11.04
C ARG A 82 -3.92 4.02 11.14
N LEU A 83 -3.12 5.06 11.31
CA LEU A 83 -1.65 5.00 11.34
C LEU A 83 -1.06 4.68 12.72
N LYS A 84 -1.88 4.65 13.79
CA LYS A 84 -1.42 4.32 15.16
C LYS A 84 -0.62 3.01 15.24
N PRO A 85 -1.02 1.89 14.62
CA PRO A 85 -0.23 0.65 14.65
C PRO A 85 1.15 0.82 13.99
N SER A 86 1.22 1.59 12.91
CA SER A 86 2.48 1.87 12.20
C SER A 86 3.42 2.72 13.04
N GLN A 87 2.91 3.74 13.73
CA GLN A 87 3.71 4.53 14.67
C GLN A 87 4.25 3.66 15.82
N LYS A 88 3.44 2.74 16.36
CA LYS A 88 3.89 1.78 17.38
C LYS A 88 4.93 0.80 16.84
N ALA A 89 4.92 0.47 15.56
CA ALA A 89 5.97 -0.34 14.94
C ALA A 89 7.34 0.36 14.94
N PHE A 90 7.37 1.69 15.07
CA PHE A 90 8.59 2.47 15.24
C PHE A 90 8.92 2.74 16.73
N LEU A 91 7.96 3.25 17.50
CA LEU A 91 8.18 3.63 18.91
C LEU A 91 8.20 2.43 19.88
N GLY A 92 7.68 1.30 19.43
CA GLY A 92 7.45 0.09 20.20
C GLY A 92 6.01 -0.07 20.69
N PHE A 93 5.54 -1.31 20.71
CA PHE A 93 4.26 -1.69 21.30
C PHE A 93 4.44 -1.85 22.81
N GLU A 94 3.89 -0.92 23.57
CA GLU A 94 3.92 -0.95 25.03
C GLU A 94 2.70 -1.66 25.59
N GLY A 95 2.94 -2.61 26.51
CA GLY A 95 1.91 -3.29 27.26
C GLY A 95 1.76 -2.75 28.68
N ILE A 96 2.04 -3.58 29.68
CA ILE A 96 2.02 -3.14 31.09
C ILE A 96 3.20 -2.21 31.33
N LYS A 97 2.95 -1.08 31.99
CA LYS A 97 3.96 -0.07 32.33
C LYS A 97 5.18 -0.72 33.00
N GLY A 98 6.37 -0.46 32.47
CA GLY A 98 7.64 -1.01 32.97
C GLY A 98 8.11 -2.30 32.29
N ARG A 99 7.35 -2.86 31.34
CA ARG A 99 7.84 -3.93 30.46
C ARG A 99 8.57 -3.35 29.24
N LYS A 100 9.52 -4.13 28.72
CA LYS A 100 10.19 -3.91 27.43
C LYS A 100 9.15 -3.62 26.34
N ARG A 101 9.44 -2.66 25.46
CA ARG A 101 8.59 -2.40 24.30
C ARG A 101 8.82 -3.47 23.24
N MET A 102 7.75 -3.96 22.65
CA MET A 102 7.83 -4.97 21.59
C MET A 102 8.05 -4.31 20.23
N SER A 103 8.95 -4.88 19.44
CA SER A 103 9.07 -4.62 18.00
C SER A 103 7.81 -5.05 17.24
N ALA A 104 7.69 -4.67 15.96
CA ALA A 104 6.58 -5.12 15.12
C ALA A 104 6.52 -6.65 14.98
N ALA A 105 7.68 -7.33 14.91
CA ALA A 105 7.76 -8.77 14.80
C ALA A 105 7.27 -9.47 16.09
N GLU A 106 7.72 -9.00 17.26
CA GLU A 106 7.25 -9.49 18.55
C GLU A 106 5.74 -9.24 18.71
N ALA A 107 5.24 -8.08 18.31
CA ALA A 107 3.81 -7.75 18.37
C ALA A 107 2.94 -8.67 17.48
N VAL A 108 3.44 -9.13 16.34
CA VAL A 108 2.75 -10.16 15.53
C VAL A 108 2.70 -11.49 16.26
N LYS A 109 3.83 -11.93 16.84
CA LYS A 109 3.94 -13.19 17.57
C LYS A 109 2.99 -13.23 18.77
N GLU A 110 2.89 -12.12 19.49
CA GLU A 110 2.00 -11.96 20.65
C GLU A 110 0.55 -11.62 20.26
N LYS A 111 0.23 -11.50 18.97
CA LYS A 111 -1.10 -11.18 18.42
C LYS A 111 -1.63 -9.77 18.75
N TRP A 112 -0.73 -8.83 19.01
CA TRP A 112 -1.04 -7.40 19.18
C TRP A 112 -1.17 -6.66 17.85
N LEU A 113 -0.52 -7.20 16.81
CA LEU A 113 -0.53 -6.66 15.47
C LEU A 113 -1.01 -7.75 14.49
N PRO A 114 -2.01 -7.47 13.63
CA PRO A 114 -2.42 -8.42 12.60
C PRO A 114 -1.23 -8.79 11.71
N TYR A 115 -1.12 -10.08 11.40
CA TYR A 115 -0.01 -10.64 10.64
C TYR A 115 0.28 -9.86 9.35
N GLU A 116 -0.75 -9.58 8.54
CA GLU A 116 -0.64 -8.82 7.29
C GLU A 116 -0.06 -7.41 7.50
N ALA A 117 -0.43 -6.73 8.59
CA ALA A 117 0.12 -5.40 8.90
C ALA A 117 1.58 -5.49 9.33
N GLY A 118 1.90 -6.45 10.20
CA GLY A 118 3.27 -6.67 10.63
C GLY A 118 4.20 -7.04 9.49
N GLN A 119 3.76 -7.89 8.55
CA GLN A 119 4.55 -8.19 7.35
C GLN A 119 4.90 -6.93 6.57
N ARG A 120 3.90 -6.08 6.25
CA ARG A 120 4.14 -4.82 5.54
C ARG A 120 5.11 -3.91 6.29
N PHE A 121 4.95 -3.77 7.60
CA PHE A 121 5.83 -2.89 8.39
C PHE A 121 7.28 -3.39 8.40
N LEU A 122 7.48 -4.71 8.54
CA LEU A 122 8.82 -5.30 8.45
C LEU A 122 9.43 -5.11 7.06
N GLU A 123 8.65 -5.27 5.99
CA GLU A 123 9.09 -4.99 4.62
C GLU A 123 9.50 -3.52 4.44
N PHE A 124 8.70 -2.56 4.94
CA PHE A 124 9.01 -1.13 4.90
C PHE A 124 10.31 -0.80 5.64
N GLN A 125 10.46 -1.34 6.85
CA GLN A 125 11.66 -1.15 7.66
C GLN A 125 12.88 -1.75 6.95
N PHE A 126 12.78 -3.00 6.49
CA PHE A 126 13.86 -3.68 5.77
C PHE A 126 14.30 -2.90 4.51
N ILE A 127 13.36 -2.49 3.66
CA ILE A 127 13.66 -1.71 2.44
C ILE A 127 14.35 -0.38 2.76
N THR A 128 14.07 0.20 3.93
CA THR A 128 14.63 1.49 4.37
C THR A 128 15.86 1.34 5.26
N GLY A 129 16.55 0.20 5.22
CA GLY A 129 17.86 0.03 5.87
C GLY A 129 17.86 -0.81 7.15
N GLY A 130 16.86 -1.69 7.35
CA GLY A 130 16.87 -2.67 8.44
C GLY A 130 15.70 -2.55 9.41
N LEU A 131 15.58 -3.52 10.31
CA LEU A 131 14.44 -3.67 11.20
C LEU A 131 14.54 -2.72 12.40
N VAL A 132 13.41 -2.18 12.84
CA VAL A 132 13.39 -1.29 14.01
C VAL A 132 13.37 -2.14 15.28
N ASP A 133 14.31 -1.85 16.19
CA ASP A 133 14.31 -2.36 17.55
C ASP A 133 14.05 -1.17 18.51
N PRO A 134 12.85 -1.11 19.13
CA PRO A 134 12.46 0.01 19.98
C PRO A 134 13.39 0.24 21.19
N GLU A 135 14.12 -0.78 21.65
CA GLU A 135 14.99 -0.65 22.82
C GLU A 135 16.33 0.04 22.49
N VAL A 136 16.84 -0.13 21.27
CA VAL A 136 18.08 0.51 20.82
C VAL A 136 17.86 1.88 20.18
N HIS A 137 16.59 2.31 20.06
CA HIS A 137 16.20 3.57 19.42
C HIS A 137 16.78 3.72 18.01
N GLY A 138 16.82 2.63 17.26
CA GLY A 138 17.47 2.57 15.96
C GLY A 138 17.11 1.32 15.16
N ARG A 139 17.83 1.14 14.06
CA ARG A 139 17.68 -0.02 13.18
C ARG A 139 18.75 -1.06 13.47
N ILE A 140 18.41 -2.32 13.23
CA ILE A 140 19.29 -3.46 13.34
C ILE A 140 19.25 -4.30 12.06
N SER A 141 20.35 -4.99 11.77
CA SER A 141 20.40 -5.90 10.62
C SER A 141 19.48 -7.11 10.83
N THR A 142 19.20 -7.85 9.76
CA THR A 142 18.43 -9.10 9.84
C THR A 142 19.12 -10.15 10.71
N GLU A 143 20.45 -10.21 10.67
CA GLU A 143 21.27 -11.16 11.43
C GLU A 143 21.22 -10.83 12.92
N GLU A 144 21.29 -9.54 13.26
CA GLU A 144 21.10 -9.05 14.63
C GLU A 144 19.70 -9.37 15.15
N ALA A 145 18.67 -9.15 14.32
CA ALA A 145 17.29 -9.42 14.68
C ALA A 145 17.03 -10.92 14.94
N ILE A 146 17.65 -11.82 14.18
CA ILE A 146 17.63 -13.27 14.44
C ILE A 146 18.34 -13.59 15.76
N ARG A 147 19.54 -13.05 15.99
CA ARG A 147 20.32 -13.33 17.19
C ARG A 147 19.65 -12.85 18.47
N LYS A 148 18.90 -11.74 18.39
CA LYS A 148 18.03 -11.25 19.48
C LYS A 148 16.70 -12.01 19.59
N GLY A 149 16.39 -12.90 18.66
CA GLY A 149 15.13 -13.67 18.63
C GLY A 149 13.89 -12.84 18.27
N LEU A 150 14.07 -11.66 17.67
CA LEU A 150 12.96 -10.78 17.26
C LEU A 150 12.23 -11.36 16.04
N ILE A 151 12.98 -11.95 15.12
CA ILE A 151 12.48 -12.68 13.96
C ILE A 151 13.10 -14.07 13.90
N ASP A 152 12.43 -15.00 13.23
CA ASP A 152 12.97 -16.33 12.91
C ASP A 152 13.62 -16.34 11.51
N GLY A 153 14.35 -17.42 11.21
CA GLY A 153 15.03 -17.58 9.92
C GLY A 153 14.06 -17.56 8.73
N ARG A 154 12.82 -18.04 8.92
CA ARG A 154 11.78 -18.02 7.89
C ARG A 154 11.33 -16.60 7.56
N THR A 155 11.17 -15.75 8.57
CA THR A 155 10.83 -14.33 8.39
C THR A 155 11.99 -13.59 7.73
N SER A 156 13.23 -13.86 8.13
CA SER A 156 14.42 -13.29 7.48
C SER A 156 14.52 -13.65 6.01
N GLN A 157 14.35 -14.92 5.65
CA GLN A 157 14.39 -15.38 4.26
C GLN A 157 13.31 -14.68 3.41
N ARG A 158 12.11 -14.47 3.99
CA ARG A 158 11.04 -13.75 3.31
C ARG A 158 11.36 -12.28 3.07
N LEU A 159 11.97 -11.60 4.04
CA LEU A 159 12.42 -10.21 3.87
C LEU A 159 13.53 -10.09 2.82
N GLN A 160 14.38 -11.10 2.68
CA GLN A 160 15.42 -11.10 1.64
C GLN A 160 14.85 -11.38 0.24
N ASP A 161 13.68 -12.03 0.15
CA ASP A 161 12.99 -12.31 -1.12
C ASP A 161 12.17 -11.10 -1.63
N ILE A 162 12.89 -10.00 -1.85
CA ILE A 162 12.33 -8.70 -2.22
C ILE A 162 11.48 -8.77 -3.52
N GLY A 163 11.81 -9.70 -4.42
CA GLY A 163 11.10 -9.89 -5.69
C GLY A 163 9.66 -10.41 -5.54
N ASN A 164 9.35 -11.06 -4.42
CA ASN A 164 8.04 -11.68 -4.16
C ASN A 164 7.19 -10.91 -3.14
N TYR A 165 7.56 -9.66 -2.83
CA TYR A 165 6.78 -8.81 -1.94
C TYR A 165 5.38 -8.55 -2.48
N ALA A 166 4.40 -8.47 -1.58
CA ALA A 166 3.02 -8.27 -1.94
C ALA A 166 2.81 -6.94 -2.69
N LYS A 167 2.00 -6.97 -3.76
CA LYS A 167 1.67 -5.80 -4.56
C LYS A 167 0.55 -4.98 -3.92
N ILE A 168 0.91 -4.25 -2.87
CA ILE A 168 -0.02 -3.53 -1.98
C ILE A 168 -0.40 -2.12 -2.47
N LEU A 169 0.26 -1.61 -3.51
CA LEU A 169 0.03 -0.26 -4.05
C LEU A 169 -0.58 -0.33 -5.45
N THR A 170 -1.34 0.69 -5.82
CA THR A 170 -1.63 1.02 -7.21
C THR A 170 -0.64 2.07 -7.67
N CYS A 171 0.18 1.79 -8.68
CA CYS A 171 1.17 2.73 -9.19
C CYS A 171 0.48 4.02 -9.68
N PRO A 172 0.80 5.21 -9.14
CA PRO A 172 0.13 6.44 -9.54
C PRO A 172 0.37 6.81 -11.01
N LYS A 173 1.48 6.38 -11.62
CA LYS A 173 1.82 6.65 -13.03
C LYS A 173 1.27 5.63 -14.04
N THR A 174 1.25 4.34 -13.71
CA THR A 174 0.84 3.26 -14.64
C THR A 174 -0.54 2.66 -14.31
N LYS A 175 -1.06 2.92 -13.11
CA LYS A 175 -2.29 2.34 -12.53
C LYS A 175 -2.26 0.81 -12.35
N LEU A 176 -1.09 0.18 -12.49
CA LEU A 176 -0.90 -1.26 -12.22
C LEU A 176 -0.55 -1.52 -10.75
N LYS A 177 -0.86 -2.72 -10.26
CA LYS A 177 -0.46 -3.15 -8.91
C LYS A 177 1.05 -3.33 -8.82
N ILE A 178 1.65 -2.75 -7.77
CA ILE A 178 3.09 -2.81 -7.50
C ILE A 178 3.39 -3.02 -6.02
N SER A 179 4.55 -3.58 -5.72
CA SER A 179 5.08 -3.66 -4.35
C SER A 179 5.67 -2.31 -3.90
N TYR A 180 5.90 -2.16 -2.60
CA TYR A 180 6.58 -0.96 -2.09
C TYR A 180 8.03 -0.86 -2.59
N ARG A 181 8.73 -1.98 -2.76
CA ARG A 181 10.07 -1.97 -3.38
C ARG A 181 10.02 -1.42 -4.80
N GLU A 182 9.07 -1.88 -5.60
CA GLU A 182 8.92 -1.40 -6.97
C GLU A 182 8.62 0.11 -7.01
N ALA A 183 7.85 0.63 -6.06
CA ALA A 183 7.63 2.07 -5.91
C ALA A 183 8.92 2.82 -5.53
N MET A 184 9.70 2.30 -4.57
CA MET A 184 10.99 2.87 -4.17
C MET A 184 11.98 2.91 -5.35
N ASN A 185 12.08 1.84 -6.14
CA ASN A 185 12.96 1.80 -7.32
C ASN A 185 12.55 2.80 -8.42
N ARG A 186 11.27 3.20 -8.48
CA ARG A 186 10.73 4.15 -9.48
C ARG A 186 10.66 5.59 -8.98
N SER A 187 10.84 5.79 -7.67
CA SER A 187 10.83 7.11 -7.07
C SER A 187 12.11 7.88 -7.41
N MET A 188 12.01 9.20 -7.44
CA MET A 188 13.13 10.11 -7.60
C MET A 188 13.48 10.76 -6.26
N VAL A 189 14.66 11.36 -6.16
CA VAL A 189 15.08 12.14 -4.99
C VAL A 189 15.13 13.60 -5.41
N GLU A 190 14.46 14.48 -4.66
CA GLU A 190 14.47 15.92 -4.90
C GLU A 190 15.80 16.52 -4.43
N ASP A 191 16.48 17.28 -5.29
CA ASP A 191 17.80 17.84 -4.99
C ASP A 191 17.77 18.83 -3.81
N GLN A 192 16.72 19.66 -3.68
CA GLN A 192 16.67 20.68 -2.63
C GLN A 192 16.52 20.10 -1.22
N THR A 193 15.75 19.03 -1.04
CA THR A 193 15.39 18.51 0.28
C THR A 193 15.92 17.10 0.55
N GLY A 194 16.42 16.39 -0.48
CA GLY A 194 16.76 14.97 -0.40
C GLY A 194 15.53 14.06 -0.22
N LEU A 195 14.32 14.59 -0.37
CA LEU A 195 13.09 13.83 -0.20
C LEU A 195 12.84 12.92 -1.39
N ARG A 196 12.39 11.70 -1.09
CA ARG A 196 12.00 10.72 -2.10
C ARG A 196 10.57 10.97 -2.57
N LEU A 197 10.38 11.18 -3.87
CA LEU A 197 9.10 11.48 -4.49
C LEU A 197 8.66 10.35 -5.43
N LEU A 198 7.42 9.91 -5.32
CA LEU A 198 6.83 8.95 -6.26
C LEU A 198 6.11 9.68 -7.38
N GLU A 199 6.53 9.42 -8.62
CA GLU A 199 5.90 10.02 -9.80
C GLU A 199 4.44 9.58 -9.97
N ALA A 200 3.61 10.54 -10.34
CA ALA A 200 2.19 10.35 -10.55
C ALA A 200 1.66 11.14 -11.74
N SER A 201 0.59 10.63 -12.35
CA SER A 201 -0.08 11.22 -13.51
C SER A 201 -1.57 10.93 -13.41
N SER A 202 -2.43 11.88 -13.77
CA SER A 202 -3.88 11.69 -13.72
C SER A 202 -4.32 10.69 -14.79
N ILE A 203 -3.66 10.72 -15.95
CA ILE A 203 -3.83 9.75 -17.06
C ILE A 203 -2.77 8.65 -16.94
N SER A 204 -3.15 7.39 -17.16
CA SER A 204 -2.19 6.28 -17.16
C SER A 204 -1.24 6.35 -18.35
N SER A 205 0.06 6.26 -18.08
CA SER A 205 1.11 6.04 -19.10
C SER A 205 0.97 4.72 -19.88
N LYS A 206 0.08 3.82 -19.45
CA LYS A 206 -0.22 2.55 -20.14
C LYS A 206 -1.59 2.56 -20.83
N GLY A 207 -2.25 3.71 -20.93
CA GLY A 207 -3.54 3.85 -21.62
C GLY A 207 -4.74 3.25 -20.87
N ILE A 208 -4.58 2.92 -19.58
CA ILE A 208 -5.67 2.40 -18.74
C ILE A 208 -6.40 3.59 -18.10
N SER A 209 -7.72 3.66 -18.25
CA SER A 209 -8.53 4.68 -17.56
C SER A 209 -8.35 4.56 -16.04
N SER A 210 -8.17 5.68 -15.35
CA SER A 210 -8.11 5.66 -13.89
C SER A 210 -9.49 5.25 -13.36
N PRO A 211 -9.59 4.20 -12.52
CA PRO A 211 -10.88 3.81 -11.92
C PRO A 211 -11.47 4.89 -10.99
N TYR A 212 -10.71 5.96 -10.73
CA TYR A 212 -11.07 7.04 -9.80
C TYR A 212 -11.22 8.40 -10.48
N ASN A 213 -10.96 8.50 -11.79
CA ASN A 213 -11.17 9.73 -12.55
C ASN A 213 -12.29 9.50 -13.56
N VAL A 214 -13.54 9.73 -13.13
CA VAL A 214 -14.75 9.58 -13.94
C VAL A 214 -14.74 10.51 -15.16
N SER A 215 -13.92 11.58 -15.11
CA SER A 215 -13.76 12.56 -16.19
C SER A 215 -12.77 12.16 -17.28
N SER A 216 -11.95 11.11 -17.09
CA SER A 216 -10.96 10.66 -18.07
C SER A 216 -11.25 9.30 -18.69
N ALA A 217 -12.52 8.87 -18.65
CA ALA A 217 -12.98 7.88 -19.63
C ALA A 217 -12.61 8.40 -21.03
N PRO A 218 -11.82 7.67 -21.83
CA PRO A 218 -11.63 8.03 -23.22
C PRO A 218 -13.02 8.00 -23.84
N GLY A 219 -13.54 9.18 -24.18
CA GLY A 219 -14.81 9.28 -24.86
C GLY A 219 -14.72 8.42 -26.11
N SER A 220 -15.47 7.32 -26.13
CA SER A 220 -15.72 6.52 -27.32
C SER A 220 -16.45 7.39 -28.33
N ARG A 221 -15.74 8.30 -28.99
CA ARG A 221 -16.17 8.92 -30.24
C ARG A 221 -16.04 7.88 -31.33
N SER A 222 -16.89 6.85 -31.26
CA SER A 222 -17.26 6.10 -32.46
C SER A 222 -18.20 7.00 -33.26
N GLY A 223 -17.61 7.82 -34.11
CA GLY A 223 -18.34 8.48 -35.17
C GLY A 223 -18.88 7.40 -36.10
N SER A 224 -20.19 7.25 -36.17
CA SER A 224 -20.85 6.51 -37.24
C SER A 224 -22.03 7.34 -37.74
N ARG A 225 -21.95 7.59 -39.04
CA ARG A 225 -22.72 8.54 -39.85
C ARG A 225 -24.21 8.22 -39.89
N SER A 226 -25.01 9.27 -40.05
CA SER A 226 -26.43 9.24 -40.44
C SER A 226 -26.68 8.56 -41.79
N GLY A 227 -27.86 7.92 -41.91
CA GLY A 227 -28.47 7.42 -43.16
C GLY A 227 -28.27 5.90 -43.34
N SER A 228 -29.29 5.06 -43.57
CA SER A 228 -30.50 5.23 -44.37
C SER A 228 -31.55 4.16 -44.03
N ARG A 229 -32.80 4.49 -44.37
CA ARG A 229 -34.01 3.66 -44.35
C ARG A 229 -33.94 2.40 -45.23
N SER A 230 -34.83 1.44 -44.91
CA SER A 230 -35.32 0.25 -45.67
C SER A 230 -34.91 -1.07 -45.00
N GLY A 231 -35.73 -2.10 -44.83
CA GLY A 231 -37.12 -2.36 -45.16
C GLY A 231 -37.54 -3.68 -44.48
N SER A 232 -38.85 -3.88 -44.39
CA SER A 232 -39.55 -4.98 -43.71
C SER A 232 -39.19 -6.39 -44.20
N ARG A 233 -39.31 -7.41 -43.33
CA ARG A 233 -40.12 -8.63 -43.59
C ARG A 233 -40.13 -9.65 -42.43
N SER A 234 -41.35 -10.09 -42.12
CA SER A 234 -41.71 -11.29 -41.34
C SER A 234 -41.13 -12.58 -41.92
N GLY A 235 -40.93 -13.59 -41.06
CA GLY A 235 -40.69 -14.96 -41.50
C GLY A 235 -40.55 -15.93 -40.33
N SER A 236 -41.39 -16.95 -40.32
CA SER A 236 -41.72 -17.82 -39.19
C SER A 236 -40.98 -19.17 -39.21
N ARG A 237 -40.88 -19.80 -38.02
CA ARG A 237 -40.96 -21.26 -37.71
C ARG A 237 -39.76 -22.21 -37.99
N ARG A 238 -39.50 -22.99 -36.93
CA ARG A 238 -39.21 -24.46 -36.81
C ARG A 238 -37.80 -25.01 -37.05
N GLY A 239 -37.40 -25.88 -36.10
CA GLY A 239 -36.37 -26.94 -36.22
C GLY A 239 -35.32 -26.86 -35.11
N SER A 240 -35.50 -27.42 -33.92
CA SER A 240 -35.17 -28.80 -33.49
C SER A 240 -33.75 -29.27 -33.86
N PHE A 241 -32.87 -29.41 -32.86
CA PHE A 241 -32.06 -30.62 -32.61
C PHE A 241 -31.27 -30.49 -31.30
N ASP A 242 -31.38 -31.49 -30.44
CA ASP A 242 -30.57 -31.65 -29.21
C ASP A 242 -29.19 -32.22 -29.55
N ALA A 243 -28.16 -31.76 -28.84
CA ALA A 243 -26.94 -32.52 -28.62
C ALA A 243 -26.18 -32.04 -27.37
N GLY A 244 -26.06 -32.94 -26.39
CA GLY A 244 -24.79 -33.22 -25.73
C GLY A 244 -24.34 -32.29 -24.60
N THR A 245 -24.81 -32.61 -23.39
CA THR A 245 -24.01 -32.82 -22.18
C THR A 245 -22.69 -32.03 -22.02
N ASN A 246 -22.66 -31.08 -21.08
CA ASN A 246 -21.52 -31.02 -20.17
C ASN A 246 -21.95 -30.60 -18.76
N SER A 247 -21.57 -31.44 -17.81
CA SER A 247 -21.92 -31.41 -16.39
C SER A 247 -21.36 -30.16 -15.71
N SER A 248 -22.21 -29.40 -15.00
CA SER A 248 -21.77 -28.40 -14.03
C SER A 248 -22.26 -28.82 -12.64
N TYR A 249 -21.31 -29.07 -11.76
CA TYR A 249 -21.55 -29.35 -10.34
C TYR A 249 -21.84 -28.04 -9.62
N SER A 250 -23.08 -27.85 -9.15
CA SER A 250 -23.43 -26.79 -8.20
C SER A 250 -23.63 -27.39 -6.81
N TYR A 251 -22.78 -27.00 -5.86
CA TYR A 251 -22.96 -27.27 -4.44
C TYR A 251 -24.03 -26.33 -3.87
N SER A 252 -25.09 -26.91 -3.31
CA SER A 252 -26.14 -26.19 -2.56
C SER A 252 -25.74 -26.16 -1.07
N TYR A 253 -25.63 -24.98 -0.48
CA TYR A 253 -25.47 -24.82 0.97
C TYR A 253 -26.86 -24.75 1.61
N THR A 254 -27.17 -25.67 2.52
CA THR A 254 -28.38 -25.64 3.35
C THR A 254 -28.12 -24.79 4.59
N THR A 255 -28.85 -23.68 4.73
CA THR A 255 -28.92 -22.91 5.96
C THR A 255 -29.92 -23.53 6.91
N VAL A 256 -29.44 -24.02 8.05
CA VAL A 256 -30.28 -24.43 9.19
C VAL A 256 -30.45 -23.25 10.14
N SER A 257 -31.70 -22.80 10.29
CA SER A 257 -32.07 -21.77 11.26
C SER A 257 -32.58 -22.46 12.52
N SER A 258 -31.74 -22.54 13.56
CA SER A 258 -32.16 -22.98 14.89
C SER A 258 -32.72 -21.80 15.67
N GLY A 259 -34.03 -21.80 15.92
CA GLY A 259 -34.68 -20.92 16.87
C GLY A 259 -34.43 -21.39 18.31
N SER A 260 -34.31 -20.43 19.23
CA SER A 260 -34.48 -20.68 20.66
C SER A 260 -35.46 -19.67 21.24
N LEU A 261 -36.57 -20.21 21.75
CA LEU A 261 -37.43 -19.56 22.73
C LEU A 261 -36.65 -19.36 24.04
N GLY A 262 -36.85 -18.20 24.67
CA GLY A 262 -36.45 -17.93 26.04
C GLY A 262 -37.31 -16.79 26.58
N ARG A 263 -38.07 -17.12 27.63
CA ARG A 263 -39.00 -16.26 28.38
C ARG A 263 -38.35 -15.00 28.94
#